data_AF-A0A932SHH6-F1
#
_entry.id   AF-A0A932SHH6-F1
#
_cell.length_a   1.000
_cell.length_b   1.000
_cell.length_c   1.000
_cell.angle_alpha   90.00
_cell.angle_beta   90.00
_cell.angle_gamma   90.00
#
_symmetry.space_group_name_H-M   'P 1'
#
loop_
_entity.id
_entity.type
_entity.pdbx_description
1 polymer ?
#
loop_
_entity_poly.entity_id
_entity_poly.type
_entity_poly.pdbx_seq_one_letter_code
_entity_poly.pdbx_strand_id
1 'polypeptide(L)' 'MKVRASCKPICKDCRLVLRRNGQGKVVRRIVCKNPKHKQRQG' A
#
# COMPACT_ATOMS: atom_id res chain seq x y z
N MET A 1 4.06 -6.73 -5.39
CA MET A 1 3.09 -5.74 -4.87
C MET A 1 1.70 -6.30 -5.13
N LYS A 2 0.86 -6.48 -4.11
CA LYS A 2 -0.50 -7.02 -4.27
C LYS A 2 -1.50 -5.88 -4.44
N VAL A 3 -2.32 -5.89 -5.49
CA VAL A 3 -3.37 -4.89 -5.70
C VAL A 3 -4.67 -5.40 -5.08
N ARG A 4 -5.32 -4.59 -4.24
CA ARG A 4 -6.54 -4.96 -3.51
C ARG A 4 -7.43 -3.73 -3.31
N ALA A 5 -8.74 -3.91 -3.40
CA ALA A 5 -9.72 -2.86 -3.07
C ALA A 5 -9.55 -2.33 -1.62
N SER A 6 -9.25 -3.21 -0.67
CA SER A 6 -8.95 -2.87 0.72
C SER A 6 -7.53 -3.28 1.09
N CYS A 7 -6.68 -2.30 1.39
CA CYS A 7 -5.32 -2.52 1.85
C CYS A 7 -5.23 -2.36 3.36
N LYS A 8 -4.82 -3.43 4.07
CA LYS A 8 -4.65 -3.43 5.53
C LYS A 8 -3.22 -3.85 5.91
N PRO A 9 -2.66 -3.32 7.01
CA PRO A 9 -1.41 -3.82 7.59
C PRO A 9 -1.52 -5.31 7.96
N ILE A 10 -0.43 -6.05 7.78
CA ILE A 10 -0.37 -7.50 8.09
C ILE A 10 0.55 -7.76 9.29
N CYS A 11 1.62 -6.97 9.45
CA CYS A 11 2.56 -7.07 10.57
C CYS A 11 2.89 -5.69 11.16
N LYS A 12 3.65 -5.67 12.25
CA LYS A 12 4.06 -4.44 12.96
C LYS A 12 4.85 -3.45 12.10
N ASP A 13 5.58 -3.96 11.10
CA ASP A 13 6.37 -3.14 10.17
C ASP A 13 5.58 -2.61 8.97
N CYS A 14 4.31 -3.04 8.80
CA CYS A 14 3.47 -2.57 7.71
C CYS A 14 3.02 -1.14 7.99
N ARG A 15 3.39 -0.21 7.12
CA ARG A 15 2.98 1.20 7.21
C ARG A 15 2.05 1.54 6.06
N LEU A 16 0.95 2.20 6.39
CA LEU A 16 0.05 2.80 5.42
C LEU A 16 0.68 4.11 4.94
N VAL A 17 0.88 4.22 3.63
CA VAL A 17 1.39 5.45 3.00
C VAL A 17 0.43 5.91 1.92
N LEU A 18 0.26 7.23 1.84
CA LEU A 18 -0.51 7.90 0.80
C LEU A 18 0.46 8.41 -0.25
N ARG A 19 0.23 8.10 -1.53
CA ARG A 19 1.04 8.60 -2.65
C ARG A 19 0.13 9.14 -3.73
N ARG A 20 0.51 10.24 -4.38
CA ARG A 20 -0.17 10.70 -5.59
C ARG A 20 0.26 9.81 -6.77
N ASN A 21 -0.70 9.37 -7.58
CA ASN A 21 -0.40 8.74 -8.86
C ASN A 21 -0.12 9.83 -9.92
N GLY A 22 0.28 9.43 -11.14
CA GLY A 22 0.57 10.37 -12.23
C GLY A 22 -0.59 11.27 -12.66
N GLN A 23 -1.83 10.94 -12.23
CA GLN A 23 -3.04 11.71 -12.50
C GLN A 23 -3.42 12.63 -11.33
N GLY A 24 -2.54 12.78 -10.33
CA GLY A 24 -2.79 13.59 -9.13
C GLY A 24 -3.72 12.95 -8.08
N LYS A 25 -4.28 11.75 -8.34
CA LYS A 25 -5.15 11.05 -7.39
C LYS A 25 -4.34 10.42 -6.26
N VAL A 26 -4.82 10.57 -5.03
CA VAL A 26 -4.20 9.96 -3.85
C VAL A 26 -4.55 8.47 -3.79
N VAL A 27 -3.54 7.62 -3.76
CA VAL A 27 -3.66 6.16 -3.60
C VAL A 27 -3.03 5.71 -2.29
N ARG A 28 -3.74 4.83 -1.57
CA ARG A 28 -3.21 4.16 -0.38
C ARG A 28 -2.32 2.98 -0.79
N ARG A 29 -1.19 2.82 -0.11
CA ARG A 29 -0.30 1.66 -0.25
C ARG A 29 0.15 1.17 1.12
N ILE A 30 0.38 -0.13 1.25
CA ILE A 30 1.10 -0.71 2.38
C ILE A 30 2.55 -0.90 1.95
N VAL A 31 3.47 -0.30 2.70
CA VAL A 31 4.91 -0.56 2.56
C VAL A 31 5.39 -1.36 3.76
N CYS A 32 6.33 -2.27 3.51
CA CYS A 32 6.91 -3.14 4.53
C CYS A 32 8.32 -3.54 4.06
N LYS A 33 9.19 -3.87 5.03
CA LYS A 33 10.49 -4.50 4.75
C LYS A 33 10.30 -5.84 4.01
N ASN A 34 9.31 -6.65 4.44
CA ASN A 34 8.94 -7.87 3.74
C ASN A 34 8.18 -7.56 2.42
N PRO A 35 8.72 -7.94 1.24
CA PRO A 35 8.09 -7.67 -0.05
C PRO A 35 6.73 -8.37 -0.23
N LYS A 36 6.47 -9.48 0.48
CA LYS A 36 5.19 -10.21 0.42
C LYS A 36 4.00 -9.42 1.01
N HIS A 37 4.27 -8.41 1.84
CA HIS A 37 3.25 -7.58 2.49
C HIS A 37 2.92 -6.28 1.73
N LYS A 38 3.72 -5.92 0.71
CA LYS A 38 3.52 -4.68 -0.05
C LYS A 38 2.18 -4.72 -0.81
N GLN A 39 1.30 -3.75 -0.56
CA GLN A 39 -0.04 -3.67 -1.16
C GLN A 39 -0.32 -2.30 -1.78
N ARG A 40 -1.21 -2.23 -2.77
CA ARG A 40 -1.72 -0.99 -3.38
C ARG A 40 -3.24 -1.03 -3.46
N GLN A 41 -3.88 0.07 -3.04
CA GLN A 41 -5.30 0.29 -3.23
C GLN A 41 -5.55 0.73 -4.67
N GLY A 42 -6.34 -0.07 -5.36
CA GLY A 42 -6.66 0.07 -6.78
C GLY A 42 -7.39 -1.15 -7.27
#